data_AF-A0A1I2KIK3-F1
#
_entry.id   AF-A0A1I2KIK3-F1
#
_cell.length_a   1.000
_cell.length_b   1.000
_cell.length_c   1.000
_cell.angle_alpha   90.00
_cell.angle_beta   90.00
_cell.angle_gamma   90.00
#
_symmetry.space_group_name_H-M   'P 1'
#
loop_
_entity.id
_entity.type
_entity.pdbx_description
1 polymer ?
#
loop_
_entity_poly.entity_id
_entity_poly.type
_entity_poly.pdbx_seq_one_letter_code
_entity_poly.pdbx_strand_id
1 'polypeptide(L)'
;MSDCNVIKDLIPLKVEGLISNESDNLVNEHLKECEKCRRYYNSVKLDYENIGNNEEKEAGIVNFTEEQIKSSYKTLEYEKK
;
A
#
# COMPACT_ATOMS: atom_id res chain seq x y z
N MET A 1 -14.91 -18.87 -5.61
CA MET A 1 -14.13 -17.62 -5.71
C MET A 1 -12.70 -17.92 -5.26
N SER A 2 -11.69 -17.57 -6.06
CA SER A 2 -10.27 -17.95 -5.84
C SER A 2 -9.71 -17.46 -4.50
N ASP A 3 -8.70 -18.15 -3.96
CA ASP A 3 -8.06 -17.79 -2.67
C ASP A 3 -7.43 -16.40 -2.73
N CYS A 4 -7.73 -15.55 -1.74
CA CYS A 4 -7.18 -14.21 -1.62
C CYS A 4 -5.64 -14.18 -1.60
N ASN A 5 -4.99 -15.20 -1.04
CA ASN A 5 -3.54 -15.27 -0.96
C ASN A 5 -2.93 -15.43 -2.35
N VAL A 6 -3.46 -16.37 -3.15
CA VAL A 6 -3.04 -16.56 -4.54
C VAL A 6 -3.27 -15.28 -5.35
N ILE A 7 -4.38 -14.60 -5.13
CA ILE A 7 -4.67 -13.33 -5.82
C ILE A 7 -3.68 -12.24 -5.43
N LYS A 8 -3.33 -12.13 -4.15
CA LYS A 8 -2.33 -11.16 -3.67
C LYS A 8 -0.95 -11.43 -4.26
N ASP A 9 -0.56 -12.69 -4.40
CA ASP A 9 0.73 -13.06 -5.01
C ASP A 9 0.79 -12.65 -6.49
N LEU A 10 -0.35 -12.67 -7.19
CA LEU A 10 -0.46 -12.28 -8.60
C LEU A 10 -0.63 -10.77 -8.83
N ILE A 11 -1.09 -10.01 -7.82
CA ILE A 11 -1.39 -8.57 -7.96
C ILE A 11 -0.16 -7.75 -8.38
N PRO A 12 1.05 -7.93 -7.81
CA PRO A 12 2.24 -7.22 -8.27
C PRO A 12 2.53 -7.44 -9.76
N LEU A 13 2.50 -8.69 -10.19
CA LEU A 13 2.72 -9.07 -11.60
C LEU A 13 1.62 -8.54 -12.52
N LYS A 14 0.37 -8.44 -12.03
CA LYS A 14 -0.74 -7.82 -12.77
C LYS A 14 -0.51 -6.33 -13.01
N VAL A 15 -0.06 -5.60 -11.98
CA VAL A 15 0.23 -4.16 -12.09
C VAL A 15 1.35 -3.92 -13.11
N GLU A 16 2.35 -4.81 -13.16
CA GLU A 16 3.44 -4.77 -14.12
C GLU A 16 3.05 -5.29 -15.53
N GLY A 17 1.86 -5.88 -15.69
CA GLY A 17 1.40 -6.46 -16.96
C GLY A 17 2.17 -7.73 -17.37
N LEU A 18 2.77 -8.45 -16.42
CA LEU A 18 3.64 -9.62 -16.65
C LEU A 18 2.93 -10.97 -16.47
N ILE A 19 1.61 -10.98 -16.37
CA ILE A 19 0.81 -12.20 -16.24
C ILE A 19 0.11 -12.57 -17.55
N SER A 20 -0.20 -13.85 -17.71
CA SER A 20 -1.00 -14.33 -18.85
C SER A 20 -2.42 -13.76 -18.83
N ASN A 21 -3.10 -13.74 -19.98
CA ASN A 21 -4.50 -13.34 -20.08
C ASN A 21 -5.42 -14.18 -19.16
N GLU A 22 -5.13 -15.46 -18.99
CA GLU A 22 -5.89 -16.35 -18.11
C GLU A 22 -5.77 -15.91 -16.64
N SER A 23 -4.54 -15.61 -16.22
CA SER A 23 -4.26 -15.10 -14.87
C SER A 23 -4.86 -13.70 -14.67
N ASP A 24 -4.81 -12.84 -15.68
CA ASP A 24 -5.37 -11.49 -15.62
C ASP A 24 -6.88 -11.49 -15.38
N ASN A 25 -7.60 -12.33 -16.12
CA ASN A 25 -9.03 -12.56 -15.97
C ASN A 25 -9.37 -13.11 -14.58
N LEU A 26 -8.61 -14.10 -14.10
CA LEU A 26 -8.80 -14.67 -12.77
C LEU A 26 -8.67 -13.61 -11.66
N VAL A 27 -7.69 -12.72 -11.76
CA VAL A 27 -7.52 -11.61 -10.81
C VAL A 27 -8.68 -10.62 -10.96
N ASN A 28 -9.06 -10.22 -12.18
CA ASN A 28 -10.17 -9.28 -12.40
C ASN A 28 -11.49 -9.77 -11.81
N GLU A 29 -11.85 -11.04 -12.03
CA GLU A 29 -13.07 -11.63 -11.49
C GLU A 29 -13.05 -11.63 -9.95
N HIS A 30 -11.94 -12.00 -9.33
CA HIS A 30 -11.83 -11.95 -7.87
C HIS A 30 -11.92 -10.51 -7.34
N LEU A 31 -11.26 -9.56 -8.02
CA LEU A 31 -11.33 -8.15 -7.63
C LEU A 31 -12.76 -7.64 -7.64
N LYS A 32 -13.64 -8.06 -8.57
CA LYS A 32 -15.05 -7.64 -8.61
C LYS A 32 -15.80 -7.88 -7.30
N GLU A 33 -15.61 -9.01 -6.64
CA GLU A 33 -16.39 -9.38 -5.45
C GLU A 33 -15.60 -9.26 -4.13
N CYS A 34 -14.28 -9.06 -4.16
CA CYS A 34 -13.45 -8.99 -2.95
C CYS A 34 -12.89 -7.58 -2.70
N GLU A 35 -13.50 -6.86 -1.76
CA GLU A 35 -13.07 -5.51 -1.38
C GLU A 35 -11.63 -5.47 -0.83
N LYS A 36 -11.23 -6.46 -0.02
CA LYS A 36 -9.89 -6.52 0.58
C LYS A 36 -8.79 -6.58 -0.48
N CYS A 37 -8.98 -7.42 -1.49
CA CYS A 37 -8.03 -7.55 -2.60
C CYS A 37 -8.04 -6.32 -3.51
N ARG A 38 -9.20 -5.66 -3.69
CA ARG A 38 -9.30 -4.38 -4.44
C ARG A 38 -8.53 -3.25 -3.77
N ARG A 39 -8.62 -3.13 -2.44
CA ARG A 39 -7.83 -2.16 -1.67
C ARG A 39 -6.33 -2.44 -1.80
N TYR A 40 -5.93 -3.71 -1.71
CA TYR A 40 -4.52 -4.10 -1.87
C TYR A 40 -4.00 -3.81 -3.29
N TYR A 41 -4.76 -4.18 -4.32
CA TYR A 41 -4.43 -3.86 -5.72
C TYR A 41 -4.20 -2.36 -5.93
N ASN A 42 -5.08 -1.50 -5.40
CA ASN A 42 -4.91 -0.05 -5.50
C ASN A 42 -3.66 0.45 -4.77
N SER A 43 -3.32 -0.10 -3.61
CA SER A 43 -2.08 0.23 -2.89
C SER A 43 -0.85 -0.10 -3.74
N VAL A 44 -0.77 -1.34 -4.24
CA VAL A 44 0.36 -1.79 -5.07
C VAL A 44 0.45 -0.97 -6.36
N LYS A 45 -0.68 -0.64 -6.98
CA LYS A 45 -0.73 0.19 -8.18
C LYS A 45 -0.21 1.61 -7.91
N LEU A 46 -0.63 2.23 -6.80
CA LEU A 46 -0.13 3.55 -6.40
C LEU A 46 1.38 3.52 -6.14
N ASP A 47 1.86 2.50 -5.42
CA ASP A 47 3.29 2.34 -5.14
C ASP A 47 4.08 2.21 -6.46
N TYR A 48 3.60 1.40 -7.39
CA TYR A 48 4.19 1.22 -8.72
C TYR A 48 4.23 2.53 -9.54
N GLU A 49 3.14 3.29 -9.56
CA GLU A 49 3.05 4.59 -10.24
C GLU A 49 3.96 5.65 -9.59
N ASN A 50 4.14 5.60 -8.27
CA ASN A 50 5.02 6.52 -7.54
C ASN A 50 6.51 6.25 -7.79
N ILE A 51 6.91 5.02 -8.14
CA ILE A 51 8.31 4.69 -8.50
C ILE A 51 8.74 5.44 -9.76
N GLY A 52 7.82 5.69 -10.70
CA GLY A 52 8.10 6.44 -11.94
C GLY A 52 8.22 7.96 -11.78
N ASN A 53 7.92 8.51 -10.60
CA ASN A 53 7.87 9.96 -10.35
C ASN A 53 8.96 10.46 -9.39
N ASN A 54 9.96 9.62 -9.07
CA ASN A 54 10.99 9.92 -8.07
C ASN A 54 12.41 9.81 -8.62
N GLU A 55 12.77 10.72 -9.53
CA GLU A 55 14.15 11.22 -9.51
C GLU A 55 14.39 12.20 -8.34
N GLU A 56 13.37 12.60 -7.54
CA GLU A 56 13.54 13.58 -6.44
C GLU A 56 12.65 13.44 -5.17
N LYS A 57 12.36 12.25 -4.61
CA LYS A 57 11.95 12.20 -3.17
C LYS A 57 12.68 11.13 -2.39
N GLU A 58 13.67 11.61 -1.64
CA GLU A 58 14.28 10.94 -0.52
C GLU A 58 13.24 10.56 0.55
N ALA A 59 13.60 9.54 1.34
CA ALA A 59 12.83 8.87 2.37
C ALA A 59 11.82 9.74 3.13
N GLY A 60 10.64 9.17 3.39
CA GLY A 60 9.51 9.80 4.07
C GLY A 60 9.88 10.63 5.29
N ILE A 61 9.91 11.95 5.09
CA ILE A 61 9.86 12.93 6.17
C ILE A 61 8.39 13.05 6.57
N VAL A 62 8.05 12.49 7.73
CA VAL A 62 6.75 12.69 8.36
C VAL A 62 6.74 14.11 8.92
N ASN A 63 5.97 15.02 8.30
CA ASN A 63 5.80 16.38 8.82
C ASN A 63 4.92 16.34 10.08
N PHE A 64 5.54 16.10 11.24
CA PHE A 64 4.87 16.20 12.54
C PHE A 64 4.65 17.68 12.88
N THR A 65 3.43 18.04 13.30
CA THR A 65 3.14 19.42 13.72
C THR A 65 3.79 19.74 15.07
N GLU A 66 4.11 21.01 15.32
CA GLU A 66 4.67 21.45 16.62
C GLU A 66 3.83 20.98 17.81
N GLU A 67 2.50 20.94 17.66
CA GLU A 67 1.59 20.48 18.71
C GLU A 67 1.77 18.99 19.01
N GLN A 68 1.97 18.16 17.98
CA GLN A 68 2.19 16.74 18.14
C GLN A 68 3.55 16.44 18.78
N ILE A 69 4.58 17.24 18.45
CA ILE A 69 5.90 17.16 19.07
C ILE A 69 5.82 17.54 20.56
N LYS A 70 5.15 18.66 20.89
CA LYS A 70 4.94 19.12 22.27
C LYS A 70 4.14 18.11 23.10
N SER A 71 3.11 17.49 22.51
CA SER A 71 2.30 16.44 23.16
C SER A 71 3.13 15.22 23.55
N SER A 72 4.03 14.79 22.67
CA SER A 72 4.94 13.66 22.91
C SER A 72 5.89 13.94 24.08
N TYR A 73 6.56 15.11 24.10
CA TYR A 73 7.47 15.48 25.19
C TYR A 73 6.76 15.68 26.53
N LYS A 74 5.53 16.21 26.52
CA LYS A 74 4.73 16.39 27.74
C LYS A 74 4.33 15.07 28.41
N THR A 75 4.17 14.00 27.63
CA THR A 75 3.81 12.68 28.13
C THR A 75 5.01 12.01 28.82
N LEU A 76 6.21 12.16 28.26
CA LEU A 76 7.46 11.62 28.81
C LEU A 76 7.86 12.22 30.17
N GLU A 77 7.42 13.45 30.47
CA GLU A 77 7.69 14.10 31.76
C GLU A 77 6.80 13.58 32.91
N TYR A 78 5.60 13.07 32.60
CA TYR A 78 4.68 12.56 33.62
C TYR A 78 4.99 11.12 34.05
N GLU A 79 5.68 10.35 33.21
CA GLU A 79 6.06 8.95 33.49
C GLU A 79 7.35 8.83 34.33
N LYS A 80 8.05 9.94 34.59
CA LYS A 80 9.30 9.98 35.39
C LYS A 80 9.12 10.39 36.86
N LYS A 81 7.88 10.42 37.37
CA LYS A 81 7.58 10.84 38.76
C LYS A 81 6.85 9.74 39.52
#